data_AF-A0A0J9RXP6-F1
#
_entry.id   AF-A0A0J9RXP6-F1
#
_cell.length_a   1.000
_cell.length_b   1.000
_cell.length_c   1.000
_cell.angle_alpha   90.00
_cell.angle_beta   90.00
_cell.angle_gamma   90.00
#
_symmetry.space_group_name_H-M   'P 1'
#
loop_
_entity.id
_entity.type
_entity.pdbx_description
1 polymer ?
#
loop_
_entity_poly.entity_id
_entity_poly.type
_entity_poly.pdbx_seq_one_letter_code
_entity_poly.pdbx_strand_id
1 'polypeptide(L)'
;MGTDFTYTIIWQTDKIIFKFDGEFFGAVNNATLLEPFQKHECHLVLGLTAGGNVNFNDDILEMKHKPFSNTHPKADKQFEELSRNSDWTPLVVDHIRVFAIDKEGN
;
A
#
# COMPACT_ATOMS: atom_id res chain seq x y z
N MET A 1 5.62 -10.75 20.79
CA MET A 1 5.32 -9.31 20.85
C MET A 1 5.14 -8.86 19.42
N GLY A 2 3.93 -8.43 19.04
CA GLY A 2 3.69 -7.90 17.71
C GLY A 2 4.24 -6.49 17.62
N THR A 3 4.97 -6.18 16.55
CA THR A 3 5.39 -4.81 16.25
C THR A 3 4.17 -4.11 15.66
N ASP A 4 3.53 -3.24 16.43
CA ASP A 4 2.45 -2.41 15.92
C ASP A 4 3.09 -1.31 15.05
N PHE A 5 2.67 -1.24 13.80
CA PHE A 5 3.14 -0.23 12.84
C PHE A 5 2.06 0.82 12.61
N THR A 6 2.48 2.07 12.51
CA THR A 6 1.59 3.21 12.23
C THR A 6 1.90 3.80 10.85
N TYR A 7 0.94 3.70 9.94
CA TYR A 7 0.98 4.38 8.65
C TYR A 7 0.15 5.65 8.72
N THR A 8 0.73 6.79 8.35
CA THR A 8 0.01 8.08 8.33
C THR A 8 0.03 8.68 6.94
N ILE A 9 -1.14 9.16 6.49
CA ILE A 9 -1.29 9.97 5.30
C ILE A 9 -1.79 11.35 5.76
N ILE A 10 -1.05 12.40 5.41
CA ILE A 10 -1.47 13.79 5.62
C ILE A 10 -1.82 14.36 4.26
N TRP A 11 -3.09 14.65 4.04
CA TRP A 11 -3.58 15.20 2.79
C TRP A 11 -3.83 16.70 2.95
N GLN A 12 -3.15 17.49 2.12
CA GLN A 12 -3.29 18.95 2.02
C GLN A 12 -3.55 19.33 0.56
N THR A 13 -3.95 20.59 0.32
CA THR A 13 -4.30 21.07 -1.01
C THR A 13 -3.15 20.93 -2.01
N ASP A 14 -1.91 21.17 -1.57
CA ASP A 14 -0.72 21.22 -2.42
C ASP A 14 0.17 19.97 -2.32
N LYS A 15 -0.13 19.04 -1.40
CA LYS A 15 0.65 17.82 -1.21
C LYS A 15 -0.08 16.71 -0.46
N ILE A 16 0.41 15.48 -0.67
CA ILE A 16 0.08 14.32 0.17
C ILE A 16 1.39 13.81 0.77
N ILE A 17 1.48 13.77 2.10
CA ILE A 17 2.66 13.31 2.85
C ILE A 17 2.39 11.92 3.43
N PHE A 18 3.38 11.04 3.32
CA PHE A 18 3.36 9.70 3.88
C PHE A 18 4.37 9.60 5.02
N LYS A 19 3.92 9.02 6.14
CA LYS A 19 4.80 8.70 7.28
C LYS A 19 4.67 7.24 7.68
N PHE A 20 5.77 6.69 8.17
CA PHE A 20 5.85 5.36 8.76
C PHE A 20 6.39 5.52 10.19
N ASP A 21 5.61 5.06 11.19
CA ASP A 21 5.90 5.23 12.61
C ASP A 21 6.22 6.69 13.01
N GLY A 22 5.52 7.64 12.39
CA GLY A 22 5.68 9.08 12.61
C GLY A 22 6.81 9.73 11.82
N GLU A 23 7.72 8.94 11.25
CA GLU A 23 8.86 9.41 10.44
C GLU A 23 8.45 9.67 9.00
N PHE A 24 9.03 10.71 8.39
CA PHE A 24 8.76 11.06 7.00
C PHE A 24 9.28 9.96 6.05
N PHE A 25 8.40 9.44 5.21
CA PHE A 25 8.75 8.48 4.17
C PHE A 25 8.84 9.13 2.79
N GLY A 26 7.88 10.00 2.46
CA GLY A 26 7.81 10.64 1.15
C GLY A 26 6.62 11.58 1.00
N ALA A 27 6.57 12.33 -0.11
CA ALA A 27 5.45 13.20 -0.44
C ALA A 27 5.20 13.29 -1.94
N VAL A 28 3.93 13.48 -2.32
CA VAL A 28 3.50 13.82 -3.67
C VAL A 28 3.14 15.30 -3.70
N ASN A 29 3.89 16.10 -4.46
CA ASN A 29 3.71 17.55 -4.58
C ASN A 29 3.39 17.99 -6.03
N ASN A 30 3.16 17.03 -6.94
CA ASN A 30 2.89 17.32 -8.35
C ASN A 30 1.43 17.78 -8.51
N ALA A 31 1.22 19.04 -8.90
CA ALA A 31 -0.11 19.62 -9.02
C ALA A 31 -1.04 18.84 -9.97
N THR A 32 -0.53 18.32 -11.09
CA THR A 32 -1.31 17.53 -12.04
C THR A 32 -1.80 16.21 -11.43
N LEU A 33 -0.98 15.55 -10.60
CA LEU A 33 -1.37 14.34 -9.90
C LEU A 33 -2.35 14.60 -8.74
N LEU A 34 -2.31 15.81 -8.17
CA LEU A 34 -3.16 16.20 -7.04
C LEU A 34 -4.53 16.72 -7.46
N GLU A 35 -4.66 17.25 -8.68
CA GLU A 35 -5.89 17.84 -9.20
C GLU A 35 -7.14 16.95 -9.03
N PRO A 36 -7.10 15.62 -9.29
CA PRO A 36 -8.29 14.78 -9.14
C PRO A 36 -8.79 14.68 -7.70
N PHE A 37 -7.87 14.67 -6.72
CA PHE A 37 -8.22 14.58 -5.31
C PHE A 37 -8.97 15.83 -4.83
N GLN A 38 -8.70 17.00 -5.43
CA GLN A 38 -9.40 18.25 -5.07
C GLN A 38 -10.82 18.33 -5.65
N LYS A 39 -11.11 17.57 -6.70
CA LYS A 39 -12.40 17.63 -7.43
C LYS A 39 -13.39 16.56 -7.01
N HIS A 40 -12.92 15.51 -6.35
CA HIS A 40 -13.72 14.31 -6.09
C HIS A 40 -13.63 13.89 -4.62
N GLU A 41 -14.75 13.42 -4.10
CA GLU A 41 -14.77 12.71 -2.82
C GLU A 41 -13.90 11.45 -2.91
N CYS A 42 -13.10 11.24 -1.88
CA CYS A 42 -12.18 10.12 -1.78
C CYS A 42 -12.56 9.23 -0.59
N HIS A 43 -12.49 7.92 -0.78
CA HIS A 43 -12.81 6.94 0.25
C HIS A 43 -11.55 6.22 0.71
N LEU A 44 -11.42 5.99 2.02
CA LEU A 44 -10.41 5.07 2.54
C LEU A 44 -10.90 3.64 2.33
N VAL A 45 -10.17 2.86 1.52
CA VAL A 45 -10.46 1.45 1.27
C VAL A 45 -9.35 0.61 1.87
N LEU A 46 -9.72 -0.31 2.76
CA LEU A 46 -8.81 -1.31 3.31
C LEU A 46 -9.13 -2.67 2.68
N GLY A 47 -8.10 -3.32 2.15
CA GLY A 47 -8.24 -4.65 1.56
C GLY A 47 -6.93 -5.40 1.59
N LEU A 48 -7.03 -6.70 1.91
CA LEU A 48 -5.96 -7.65 1.67
C LEU A 48 -6.23 -8.31 0.31
N THR A 49 -5.27 -8.23 -0.60
CA THR A 49 -5.38 -8.87 -1.92
C THR A 49 -4.14 -9.69 -2.20
N ALA A 50 -4.33 -10.83 -2.86
CA ALA A 50 -3.25 -11.58 -3.49
C ALA A 50 -3.04 -10.99 -4.90
N GLY A 51 -2.50 -9.78 -4.98
CA GLY A 51 -2.34 -9.02 -6.23
C GLY A 51 -0.91 -9.00 -6.79
N GLY A 52 -0.02 -9.84 -6.27
CA GLY A 52 1.42 -9.70 -6.45
C GLY A 52 2.04 -10.33 -7.69
N ASN A 53 1.30 -11.17 -8.42
CA ASN A 53 1.85 -12.09 -9.42
C ASN A 53 2.90 -11.44 -10.34
N VAL A 54 2.52 -10.36 -11.04
CA VAL A 54 3.40 -9.61 -11.96
C VAL A 54 3.91 -8.27 -11.43
N ASN A 55 3.41 -7.82 -10.28
CA ASN A 55 3.68 -6.48 -9.75
C ASN A 55 5.00 -6.40 -8.96
N PHE A 56 5.64 -7.54 -8.77
CA PHE A 56 6.90 -7.65 -8.05
C PHE A 56 8.04 -7.95 -9.02
N ASN A 57 9.02 -7.04 -9.08
CA ASN A 57 10.20 -7.17 -9.93
C ASN A 57 11.05 -8.37 -9.50
N ASP A 58 11.30 -9.30 -10.43
CA ASP A 58 12.09 -10.52 -10.21
C ASP A 58 13.54 -10.21 -9.77
N ASP A 59 14.09 -9.05 -10.16
CA ASP A 59 15.47 -8.67 -9.85
C ASP A 59 15.63 -8.10 -8.43
N ILE A 60 14.52 -7.66 -7.81
CA ILE A 60 14.52 -7.01 -6.49
C ILE A 60 14.09 -8.00 -5.41
N LEU A 61 13.13 -8.88 -5.74
CA LEU A 61 12.54 -9.78 -4.77
C LEU A 61 13.28 -11.11 -4.73
N GLU A 62 13.76 -11.49 -3.54
CA GLU A 62 14.42 -12.78 -3.36
C GLU A 62 13.47 -13.94 -3.73
N MET A 63 13.98 -14.94 -4.47
CA MET A 63 13.17 -16.09 -4.93
C MET A 63 12.50 -16.86 -3.80
N LYS A 64 13.01 -16.78 -2.56
CA LYS A 64 12.36 -17.40 -1.39
C LYS A 64 10.96 -16.81 -1.10
N HIS A 65 10.72 -15.56 -1.48
CA HIS A 65 9.44 -14.87 -1.34
C HIS A 65 8.56 -14.99 -2.59
N LYS A 66 9.17 -15.38 -3.72
CA LYS A 66 8.50 -15.55 -5.01
C LYS A 66 9.22 -16.61 -5.85
N PRO A 67 8.85 -17.90 -5.71
CA PRO A 67 9.59 -19.00 -6.31
C PRO A 67 9.27 -19.21 -7.81
N PHE A 68 8.82 -18.17 -8.50
CA PHE A 68 8.48 -18.19 -9.92
C PHE A 68 8.78 -16.82 -10.56
N SER A 69 9.17 -16.82 -11.83
CA SER A 69 9.41 -15.59 -12.60
C SER A 69 8.12 -15.05 -13.20
N ASN A 70 8.02 -13.72 -13.31
CA ASN A 70 6.98 -13.02 -14.07
C ASN A 70 6.86 -13.47 -15.53
N THR A 71 7.99 -13.87 -16.12
CA THR A 71 8.07 -14.24 -17.54
C THR A 71 7.79 -15.71 -17.78
N HIS A 72 7.60 -16.51 -16.72
CA HIS A 72 7.36 -17.93 -16.86
C HIS A 72 5.97 -18.16 -17.51
N PRO A 73 5.83 -19.04 -18.53
CA PRO A 73 4.57 -19.26 -19.23
C PRO A 73 3.39 -19.73 -18.35
N LYS A 74 3.68 -20.16 -17.12
CA LYS A 74 2.69 -20.61 -16.13
C LYS A 74 2.72 -19.78 -14.84
N ALA A 75 3.29 -18.56 -14.85
CA ALA A 75 3.41 -17.71 -13.68
C ALA A 75 2.08 -17.55 -12.93
N ASP A 76 0.99 -17.27 -13.65
CA ASP A 76 -0.37 -17.16 -13.08
C ASP A 76 -0.82 -18.41 -12.33
N LYS A 77 -0.61 -19.59 -12.92
CA LYS A 77 -0.97 -20.87 -12.30
C LYS A 77 -0.12 -21.16 -11.07
N GLN A 78 1.18 -20.87 -11.14
CA GLN A 78 2.09 -21.04 -10.01
C GLN A 78 1.73 -20.10 -8.85
N PHE A 79 1.40 -18.84 -9.16
CA PHE A 79 0.92 -17.88 -8.18
C PHE A 79 -0.39 -18.34 -7.53
N GLU A 80 -1.35 -18.82 -8.31
CA GLU A 80 -2.63 -19.32 -7.80
C GLU A 80 -2.42 -20.53 -6.88
N GLU A 81 -1.60 -21.50 -7.29
CA GLU A 81 -1.28 -22.69 -6.50
C GLU A 81 -0.57 -22.35 -5.19
N LEU A 82 0.38 -21.41 -5.20
CA LEU A 82 1.03 -20.91 -3.99
C LEU A 82 0.03 -20.19 -3.09
N SER A 83 -0.82 -19.36 -3.66
CA SER A 83 -1.83 -18.60 -2.92
C SER A 83 -2.85 -19.49 -2.23
N ARG A 84 -3.21 -20.64 -2.82
CA ARG A 84 -4.18 -21.58 -2.26
C ARG A 84 -3.61 -22.43 -1.11
N ASN A 85 -2.30 -22.66 -1.10
CA ASN A 85 -1.63 -23.53 -0.14
C ASN A 85 -0.82 -22.76 0.92
N SER A 86 -1.00 -21.44 1.01
CA SER A 86 -0.30 -20.61 1.98
C SER A 86 -1.11 -20.48 3.26
N ASP A 87 -0.45 -20.63 4.40
CA ASP A 87 -0.93 -20.14 5.68
C ASP A 87 -0.81 -18.61 5.66
N TRP A 88 -1.90 -17.93 5.29
CA TRP A 88 -1.90 -16.48 5.20
C TRP A 88 -1.87 -15.86 6.60
N THR A 89 -0.90 -15.00 6.85
CA THR A 89 -0.95 -14.11 7.99
C THR A 89 -2.06 -13.09 7.76
N PRO A 90 -3.06 -12.98 8.66
CA PRO A 90 -4.11 -12.00 8.51
C PRO A 90 -3.53 -10.58 8.57
N LEU A 91 -4.07 -9.68 7.75
CA LEU A 91 -3.91 -8.25 7.97
C LEU A 91 -4.77 -7.86 9.17
N VAL A 92 -4.13 -7.46 10.26
CA VAL A 92 -4.81 -6.98 11.47
C VAL A 92 -4.66 -5.46 11.50
N VAL A 93 -5.79 -4.76 11.51
CA VAL A 93 -5.85 -3.31 11.72
C VAL A 93 -6.45 -3.07 13.08
N ASP A 94 -5.65 -2.58 14.02
CA ASP A 94 -6.11 -2.28 15.38
C ASP A 94 -7.08 -1.09 15.39
N HIS A 95 -6.68 0.01 14.77
CA HIS A 95 -7.53 1.19 14.67
C HIS A 95 -7.23 2.03 13.44
N ILE A 96 -8.21 2.86 13.08
CA ILE A 96 -8.10 3.92 12.07
C ILE A 96 -8.50 5.22 12.76
N ARG A 97 -7.67 6.26 12.62
CA ARG A 97 -7.99 7.60 13.09
C ARG A 97 -8.03 8.54 11.90
N VAL A 98 -9.13 9.25 11.75
CA VAL A 98 -9.31 10.27 10.70
C VAL A 98 -9.50 11.60 11.40
N PHE A 99 -8.65 12.57 11.04
CA PHE A 99 -8.71 13.93 11.54
C PHE A 99 -9.03 14.84 10.35
N ALA A 100 -10.03 15.71 10.51
CA ALA A 100 -10.24 16.81 9.59
C ALA A 100 -9.41 17.99 10.11
N ILE A 101 -8.40 18.37 9.33
CA ILE A 101 -7.61 19.59 9.58
C ILE A 101 -8.34 20.73 8.88
N ASP A 102 -8.55 21.83 9.59
CA ASP A 102 -9.11 23.03 8.97
C ASP A 102 -8.13 23.67 7.97
N LYS A 103 -8.54 24.75 7.31
CA LYS A 103 -7.69 25.46 6.32
C LYS A 103 -6.37 26.00 6.92
N GLU A 104 -6.28 26.07 8.24
CA GLU A 104 -5.13 26.56 9.00
C GLU A 104 -4.25 25.41 9.53
N GLY A 105 -4.69 24.16 9.37
CA GLY A 105 -3.96 22.97 9.80
C GLY A 105 -4.13 22.64 11.28
N ASN A 106 -5.20 23.14 11.92
CA ASN A 106 -5.58 22.81 13.30
C ASN A 106 -6.55 21.63 13.37
#